data_AF-A0A7C3L2B4-F1
#
_entry.id   AF-A0A7C3L2B4-F1
#
_cell.length_a   1.000
_cell.length_b   1.000
_cell.length_c   1.000
_cell.angle_alpha   90.00
_cell.angle_beta   90.00
_cell.angle_gamma   90.00
#
_symmetry.space_group_name_H-M   'P 1'
#
loop_
_entity.id
_entity.type
_entity.pdbx_description
1 polymer ?
#
loop_
_entity_poly.entity_id
_entity_poly.type
_entity_poly.pdbx_seq_one_letter_code
_entity_poly.pdbx_strand_id
1 'polypeptide(L)'
;MSNPSPTLHAEAASPESRVAGRHAPTSPSTFPCTQCGAELEFKPGTRSLTCPYCQALNEIPADDRVIEEVDYATMLAELEGEKADHEHLDVHCDSCGANVPMAPNTTSQACPFCGSNIVATAKSVRQIKPAAILPFAITQQQASAKFREWLSSRWFAPSDLKRYASMEGDEAYKSAGGLAGLYLPYWTYDARSTTPYTGQRGDDYYVTVPTTVMV
;
A
#
# COMPACT_ATOMS: atom_id res chain seq x y z
N MET A 1 -37.11 -5.24 77.63
CA MET A 1 -37.93 -4.16 77.07
C MET A 1 -37.22 -3.64 75.83
N SER A 2 -37.95 -3.62 74.71
CA SER A 2 -37.68 -2.91 73.44
C SER A 2 -36.46 -3.34 72.59
N ASN A 3 -36.78 -4.10 71.55
CA ASN A 3 -36.12 -4.24 70.24
C ASN A 3 -36.21 -2.90 69.44
N PRO A 4 -35.78 -2.75 68.17
CA PRO A 4 -34.62 -3.22 67.36
C PRO A 4 -33.85 -2.01 66.73
N SER A 5 -32.79 -2.13 65.92
CA SER A 5 -32.79 -2.35 64.44
C SER A 5 -31.43 -1.85 63.83
N PRO A 6 -31.07 -2.08 62.54
CA PRO A 6 -30.16 -3.16 62.19
C PRO A 6 -29.01 -2.81 61.20
N THR A 7 -28.16 -3.83 61.01
CA THR A 7 -27.14 -4.15 59.98
C THR A 7 -26.78 -3.19 58.83
N LEU A 8 -25.47 -3.03 58.61
CA LEU A 8 -24.87 -2.88 57.28
C LEU A 8 -23.65 -3.80 57.13
N HIS A 9 -23.68 -4.59 56.06
CA HIS A 9 -22.63 -5.48 55.59
C HIS A 9 -21.44 -4.67 55.05
N ALA A 10 -20.21 -5.09 55.36
CA ALA A 10 -18.99 -4.61 54.70
C ALA A 10 -18.31 -5.80 54.02
N GLU A 11 -18.43 -5.85 52.70
CA GLU A 11 -17.79 -6.80 51.79
C GLU A 11 -16.34 -6.35 51.52
N ALA A 12 -15.42 -7.31 51.48
CA ALA A 12 -13.99 -7.09 51.37
C ALA A 12 -13.57 -6.57 49.99
N ALA A 13 -12.83 -5.45 49.96
CA ALA A 13 -12.22 -4.91 48.76
C ALA A 13 -10.90 -5.64 48.41
N SER A 14 -10.82 -6.10 47.16
CA SER A 14 -9.66 -6.72 46.52
C SER A 14 -8.70 -5.64 45.98
N PRO A 15 -7.36 -5.86 45.95
CA PRO A 15 -6.41 -4.83 45.51
C PRO A 15 -6.37 -4.67 43.99
N GLU A 16 -6.64 -3.46 43.51
CA GLU A 16 -6.54 -3.07 42.10
C GLU A 16 -5.07 -2.98 41.65
N SER A 17 -4.71 -3.86 40.70
CA SER A 17 -3.42 -3.84 40.00
C SER A 17 -3.45 -2.82 38.84
N ARG A 18 -2.66 -1.75 38.99
CA ARG A 18 -2.33 -0.77 37.95
C ARG A 18 -1.53 -1.41 36.81
N VAL A 19 -2.09 -1.44 35.59
CA VAL A 19 -1.30 -1.31 34.35
C VAL A 19 -2.14 -0.55 33.32
N ALA A 20 -1.98 0.78 33.29
CA ALA A 20 -2.44 1.62 32.19
C ALA A 20 -1.28 1.78 31.20
N GLY A 21 -1.17 0.85 30.25
CA GLY A 21 -0.30 1.01 29.08
C GLY A 21 -0.98 1.93 28.07
N ARG A 22 -0.56 3.20 28.00
CA ARG A 22 -0.97 4.12 26.94
C ARG A 22 -0.13 3.79 25.71
N HIS A 23 -0.73 3.19 24.68
CA HIS A 23 -0.11 3.15 23.35
C HIS A 23 -0.08 4.59 22.81
N ALA A 24 1.11 5.15 22.66
CA ALA A 24 1.29 6.44 22.00
C ALA A 24 1.03 6.27 20.50
N PRO A 25 0.21 7.12 19.87
CA PRO A 25 0.06 7.11 18.42
C PRO A 25 1.40 7.47 17.78
N THR A 26 1.83 6.67 16.80
CA THR A 26 3.02 6.91 15.98
C THR A 26 2.92 8.32 15.39
N SER A 27 3.70 9.24 15.94
CA SER A 27 3.76 10.62 15.46
C SER A 27 4.33 10.61 14.04
N PRO A 28 3.83 11.45 13.11
CA PRO A 28 4.49 11.61 11.82
C PRO A 28 5.95 11.95 12.09
N SER A 29 6.87 11.15 11.56
CA SER A 29 8.30 11.39 11.70
C SER A 29 8.64 12.70 10.99
N THR A 30 8.65 13.80 11.73
CA THR A 30 9.07 15.09 11.21
C THR A 30 10.57 15.00 10.91
N PHE A 31 10.96 15.30 9.67
CA PHE A 31 12.36 15.39 9.26
C PHE A 31 12.76 16.87 9.20
N PRO A 32 13.26 17.46 10.29
CA PRO A 32 13.59 18.88 10.33
C PRO A 32 14.87 19.17 9.54
N CYS A 33 14.87 20.30 8.84
CA CYS A 33 16.03 20.82 8.15
C CYS A 33 17.14 21.19 9.15
N THR A 34 18.33 20.64 8.97
CA THR A 34 19.55 20.97 9.72
C THR A 34 19.94 22.44 9.69
N GLN A 35 19.47 23.23 8.71
CA GLN A 35 19.81 24.65 8.58
C GLN A 35 18.74 25.60 9.14
N CYS A 36 17.44 25.31 8.97
CA CYS A 36 16.37 26.22 9.40
C CYS A 36 15.26 25.56 10.24
N GLY A 37 15.29 24.25 10.45
CA GLY A 37 14.30 23.50 11.22
C GLY A 37 12.98 23.19 10.50
N ALA A 38 12.75 23.72 9.28
CA ALA A 38 11.54 23.43 8.52
C ALA A 38 11.47 21.97 8.04
N GLU A 39 10.25 21.48 7.75
CA GLU A 39 10.05 20.14 7.21
C GLU A 39 10.72 19.99 5.84
N LEU A 40 11.31 18.82 5.62
CA LEU A 40 12.03 18.49 4.40
C LEU A 40 11.16 17.65 3.46
N GLU A 41 11.35 17.84 2.15
CA GLU A 41 10.70 17.06 1.11
C GLU A 41 11.71 16.14 0.42
N PHE A 42 11.31 14.90 0.12
CA PHE A 42 12.16 14.00 -0.66
C PHE A 42 12.27 14.47 -2.11
N LYS A 43 13.50 14.54 -2.65
CA LYS A 43 13.74 14.88 -4.05
C LYS A 43 13.99 13.61 -4.88
N PRO A 44 13.04 13.19 -5.74
CA PRO A 44 13.21 12.00 -6.56
C PRO A 44 14.47 12.04 -7.43
N GLY A 45 15.10 10.87 -7.60
CA GLY A 45 16.35 10.74 -8.35
C GLY A 45 17.60 11.16 -7.58
N THR A 46 17.47 11.53 -6.30
CA THR A 46 18.59 11.87 -5.42
C THR A 46 18.58 11.03 -4.15
N ARG A 47 19.67 11.11 -3.39
CA ARG A 47 19.77 10.56 -2.02
C ARG A 47 19.67 11.66 -0.97
N SER A 48 18.83 12.66 -1.21
CA SER A 48 18.75 13.84 -0.36
C SER A 48 17.30 14.29 -0.17
N LEU A 49 17.07 14.95 0.95
CA LEU A 49 15.87 15.72 1.22
C LEU A 49 16.17 17.21 0.94
N THR A 50 15.23 17.92 0.34
CA THR A 50 15.34 19.34 0.03
C THR A 50 14.42 20.13 0.94
N CYS A 51 14.92 21.21 1.54
CA CYS A 51 14.08 22.15 2.28
C CYS A 51 13.38 23.13 1.31
N PRO A 52 12.03 23.20 1.28
CA PRO A 52 11.34 24.14 0.39
C PRO A 52 11.56 25.61 0.77
N TYR A 53 11.95 25.88 2.03
CA TYR A 53 12.14 27.24 2.54
C TYR A 53 13.54 27.79 2.28
N CYS A 54 14.57 27.10 2.75
CA CYS A 54 15.96 27.58 2.64
C CYS A 54 16.77 26.92 1.52
N GLN A 55 16.17 25.95 0.80
CA GLN A 55 16.80 25.20 -0.30
C GLN A 55 18.03 24.37 0.10
N ALA A 56 18.28 24.20 1.40
CA ALA A 56 19.31 23.30 1.89
C ALA A 56 19.03 21.85 1.47
N LEU A 57 20.10 21.13 1.12
CA LEU A 57 20.09 19.72 0.81
C LEU A 57 20.60 18.94 2.01
N ASN A 58 19.77 18.03 2.51
CA ASN A 58 20.10 17.16 3.62
C ASN A 58 20.26 15.75 3.06
N GLU A 59 21.48 15.22 3.09
CA GLU A 59 21.75 13.88 2.59
C GLU A 59 21.10 12.82 3.47
N ILE A 60 20.54 11.79 2.82
CA ILE A 60 20.05 10.59 3.48
C ILE A 60 21.26 9.67 3.66
N PRO A 61 21.63 9.31 4.90
CA PRO A 61 22.74 8.42 5.16
C PRO A 61 22.67 7.17 4.29
N ALA A 62 23.80 6.79 3.70
CA ALA A 62 23.89 5.51 3.00
C ALA A 62 23.78 4.38 4.00
N ASP A 63 22.91 3.43 3.68
CA ASP A 63 22.81 2.15 4.37
C ASP A 63 23.44 1.13 3.43
N ASP A 64 24.59 0.60 3.83
CA ASP A 64 25.39 -0.37 3.07
C ASP A 64 25.04 -1.82 3.42
N ARG A 65 23.99 -2.03 4.22
CA ARG A 65 23.48 -3.36 4.53
C ARG A 65 23.10 -4.10 3.25
N VAL A 66 23.63 -5.31 3.12
CA VAL A 66 23.23 -6.25 2.08
C VAL A 66 21.86 -6.82 2.47
N ILE A 67 20.92 -6.78 1.54
CA ILE A 67 19.62 -7.42 1.70
C ILE A 67 19.83 -8.90 1.41
N GLU A 68 19.74 -9.72 2.45
CA GLU A 68 19.88 -11.18 2.35
C GLU A 68 18.51 -11.85 2.28
N GLU A 69 18.45 -12.96 1.55
CA GLU A 69 17.27 -13.81 1.52
C GLU A 69 17.16 -14.61 2.83
N VAL A 70 15.95 -14.69 3.36
CA VAL A 70 15.66 -15.38 4.62
C VAL A 70 14.98 -16.71 4.31
N ASP A 71 15.34 -17.77 5.04
CA ASP A 71 14.66 -19.06 4.93
C ASP A 71 13.16 -18.91 5.22
N TYR A 72 12.33 -19.37 4.29
CA TYR A 72 10.88 -19.19 4.34
C TYR A 72 10.24 -19.83 5.57
N ALA A 73 10.65 -21.05 5.94
CA ALA A 73 10.05 -21.77 7.06
C ALA A 73 10.42 -21.13 8.39
N THR A 74 11.66 -20.67 8.53
CA THR A 74 12.16 -19.94 9.69
C THR A 74 11.41 -18.62 9.84
N MET A 75 11.33 -17.82 8.77
CA MET A 75 10.61 -16.54 8.78
C MET A 75 9.13 -16.72 9.13
N LEU A 76 8.48 -17.77 8.62
CA LEU A 76 7.07 -18.03 8.93
C LEU A 76 6.87 -18.36 10.41
N ALA A 77 7.73 -19.21 10.99
CA ALA A 77 7.67 -19.55 12.41
C ALA A 77 7.91 -18.33 13.31
N GLU A 78 8.83 -17.43 12.93
CA GLU A 78 9.08 -16.17 13.62
C GLU A 78 7.86 -15.24 13.55
N LEU A 79 7.27 -15.06 12.37
CA LEU A 79 6.07 -14.22 12.18
C LEU A 79 4.83 -14.74 12.92
N GLU A 80 4.72 -16.06 13.14
CA GLU A 80 3.65 -16.65 13.95
C GLU A 80 3.84 -16.39 15.44
N GLY A 81 5.09 -16.32 15.91
CA GLY A 81 5.46 -16.06 17.31
C GLY A 81 5.54 -14.57 17.67
N GLU A 82 5.94 -13.72 16.74
CA GLU A 82 6.03 -12.27 16.93
C GLU A 82 4.71 -11.56 16.61
N LYS A 83 4.36 -10.58 17.44
CA LYS A 83 3.31 -9.63 17.05
C LYS A 83 3.93 -8.68 16.03
N ALA A 84 3.50 -8.75 14.78
CA ALA A 84 3.83 -7.72 13.79
C ALA A 84 3.55 -6.32 14.39
N ASP A 85 4.59 -5.51 14.54
CA ASP A 85 4.54 -4.21 15.23
C ASP A 85 3.91 -3.09 14.40
N HIS A 86 3.50 -3.38 13.17
CA HIS A 86 3.01 -2.40 12.19
C HIS A 86 1.55 -2.67 11.85
N GLU A 87 0.66 -2.04 12.62
CA GLU A 87 -0.75 -1.95 12.29
C GLU A 87 -0.98 -0.74 11.37
N HIS A 88 -1.45 -1.01 10.15
CA HIS A 88 -1.91 0.01 9.21
C HIS A 88 -3.39 -0.21 8.89
N LEU A 89 -4.11 0.89 8.67
CA LEU A 89 -5.49 0.87 8.20
C LEU A 89 -5.48 0.66 6.69
N ASP A 90 -5.83 -0.55 6.26
CA ASP A 90 -6.07 -0.83 4.85
C ASP A 90 -7.58 -0.83 4.60
N VAL A 91 -8.00 -0.13 3.56
CA VAL A 91 -9.41 -0.04 3.19
C VAL A 91 -9.63 -0.64 1.82
N HIS A 92 -10.65 -1.51 1.75
CA HIS A 92 -11.05 -2.16 0.52
C HIS A 92 -11.84 -1.21 -0.36
N CYS A 93 -11.47 -1.13 -1.63
CA CYS A 93 -12.20 -0.37 -2.64
C CYS A 93 -13.23 -1.27 -3.33
N ASP A 94 -14.52 -1.10 -3.04
CA ASP A 94 -15.60 -1.89 -3.65
C ASP A 94 -15.71 -1.70 -5.18
N SER A 95 -15.14 -0.61 -5.73
CA SER A 95 -15.20 -0.32 -7.16
C SER A 95 -14.17 -1.08 -7.99
N CYS A 96 -12.98 -1.38 -7.44
CA CYS A 96 -11.91 -2.06 -8.20
C CYS A 96 -11.28 -3.26 -7.48
N GLY A 97 -11.61 -3.51 -6.23
CA GLY A 97 -11.09 -4.61 -5.43
C GLY A 97 -9.73 -4.36 -4.79
N ALA A 98 -9.11 -3.19 -4.99
CA ALA A 98 -7.83 -2.86 -4.38
C ALA A 98 -7.94 -2.64 -2.87
N ASN A 99 -6.93 -3.06 -2.11
CA ASN A 99 -6.73 -2.62 -0.73
C ASN A 99 -5.76 -1.44 -0.74
N VAL A 100 -6.16 -0.34 -0.11
CA VAL A 100 -5.40 0.92 -0.13
C VAL A 100 -5.05 1.32 1.30
N PRO A 101 -3.78 1.63 1.59
CA PRO A 101 -3.41 2.16 2.89
C PRO A 101 -4.04 3.55 3.10
N MET A 102 -4.57 3.77 4.29
CA MET A 102 -5.11 5.05 4.74
C MET A 102 -4.31 5.58 5.93
N ALA A 103 -4.02 6.88 5.90
CA ALA A 103 -3.37 7.55 7.03
C ALA A 103 -4.32 7.55 8.26
N PRO A 104 -3.78 7.49 9.48
CA PRO A 104 -4.58 7.64 10.70
C PRO A 104 -5.43 8.92 10.65
N ASN A 105 -6.65 8.86 11.17
CA ASN A 105 -7.61 9.98 11.20
C ASN A 105 -8.08 10.49 9.82
N THR A 106 -7.86 9.74 8.74
CA THR A 106 -8.44 10.05 7.43
C THR A 106 -9.80 9.36 7.31
N THR A 107 -10.88 10.13 7.13
CA THR A 107 -12.26 9.57 7.03
C THR A 107 -12.60 9.10 5.61
N SER A 108 -12.04 9.74 4.60
CA SER A 108 -12.23 9.38 3.20
C SER A 108 -11.04 9.80 2.34
N GLN A 109 -10.81 9.09 1.25
CA GLN A 109 -9.84 9.46 0.23
C GLN A 109 -10.26 8.93 -1.15
N ALA A 110 -9.74 9.54 -2.21
CA ALA A 110 -9.87 8.98 -3.55
C ALA A 110 -8.98 7.73 -3.68
N CYS A 111 -9.49 6.69 -4.33
CA CYS A 111 -8.73 5.49 -4.63
C CYS A 111 -7.60 5.83 -5.63
N PRO A 112 -6.32 5.54 -5.31
CA PRO A 112 -5.21 5.83 -6.23
C PRO A 112 -5.21 4.94 -7.47
N PHE A 113 -6.02 3.87 -7.48
CA PHE A 113 -6.13 2.93 -8.61
C PHE A 113 -7.25 3.30 -9.58
N CYS A 114 -8.43 3.67 -9.07
CA CYS A 114 -9.61 3.90 -9.92
C CYS A 114 -10.32 5.24 -9.70
N GLY A 115 -9.86 6.07 -8.76
CA GLY A 115 -10.43 7.40 -8.48
C GLY A 115 -11.74 7.39 -7.68
N SER A 116 -12.33 6.22 -7.37
CA SER A 116 -13.54 6.15 -6.55
C SER A 116 -13.31 6.69 -5.13
N ASN A 117 -14.32 7.32 -4.54
CA ASN A 117 -14.25 7.77 -3.15
C ASN A 117 -14.39 6.58 -2.21
N ILE A 118 -13.35 6.32 -1.42
CA ILE A 118 -13.33 5.29 -0.39
C ILE A 118 -13.61 5.96 0.95
N VAL A 119 -14.50 5.37 1.74
CA VAL A 119 -14.74 5.77 3.14
C VAL A 119 -14.01 4.79 4.04
N ALA A 120 -13.34 5.32 5.07
CA ALA A 120 -12.59 4.51 6.00
C ALA A 120 -13.48 3.46 6.67
N THR A 121 -13.27 2.19 6.33
CA THR A 121 -13.82 1.05 7.06
C THR A 121 -12.67 0.38 7.79
N ALA A 122 -12.68 0.45 9.12
CA ALA A 122 -11.53 0.06 9.93
C ALA A 122 -11.26 -1.45 9.81
N LYS A 123 -10.19 -1.83 9.11
CA LYS A 123 -9.52 -3.12 9.25
C LYS A 123 -8.04 -2.86 9.48
N SER A 124 -7.60 -3.12 10.71
CA SER A 124 -6.18 -3.20 11.01
C SER A 124 -5.63 -4.47 10.37
N VAL A 125 -4.62 -4.34 9.53
CA VAL A 125 -3.92 -5.48 8.92
C VAL A 125 -2.52 -5.60 9.49
N ARG A 126 -2.06 -6.84 9.66
CA ARG A 126 -0.66 -7.13 9.96
C ARG A 126 0.11 -7.14 8.66
N GLN A 127 1.03 -6.18 8.50
CA GLN A 127 1.94 -6.15 7.36
C GLN A 127 3.35 -6.57 7.78
N ILE A 128 3.99 -7.38 6.94
CA ILE A 128 5.41 -7.72 7.10
C ILE A 128 6.21 -6.48 6.75
N LYS A 129 7.09 -6.05 7.66
CA LYS A 129 7.98 -4.92 7.41
C LYS A 129 8.95 -5.26 6.27
N PRO A 130 9.06 -4.43 5.23
CA PRO A 130 10.00 -4.68 4.15
C PRO A 130 11.45 -4.52 4.65
N ALA A 131 12.35 -5.38 4.15
CA ALA A 131 13.78 -5.30 4.47
C ALA A 131 14.45 -4.04 3.88
N ALA A 132 13.92 -3.55 2.75
CA ALA A 132 14.37 -2.31 2.12
C ALA A 132 13.25 -1.61 1.35
N ILE A 133 13.45 -0.34 1.07
CA ILE A 133 12.56 0.49 0.24
C ILE A 133 13.37 1.05 -0.92
N LEU A 134 12.83 0.92 -2.14
CA LEU A 134 13.41 1.54 -3.31
C LEU A 134 12.90 2.99 -3.40
N PRO A 135 13.75 4.03 -3.28
CA PRO A 135 13.32 5.40 -3.39
C PRO A 135 12.88 5.75 -4.82
N PHE A 136 11.95 6.70 -4.95
CA PHE A 136 11.51 7.18 -6.25
C PHE A 136 12.68 7.81 -7.03
N ALA A 137 12.94 7.29 -8.22
CA ALA A 137 13.99 7.81 -9.12
C ALA A 137 13.49 8.87 -10.10
N ILE A 138 12.18 8.89 -10.38
CA ILE A 138 11.56 9.81 -11.34
C ILE A 138 10.59 10.75 -10.63
N THR A 139 10.47 11.97 -11.13
CA THR A 139 9.51 12.94 -10.64
C THR A 139 8.09 12.60 -11.13
N GLN A 140 7.07 13.16 -10.47
CA GLN A 140 5.69 13.02 -10.93
C GLN A 140 5.52 13.50 -12.38
N GLN A 141 6.14 14.64 -12.75
CA GLN A 141 6.10 15.18 -14.11
C GLN A 141 6.68 14.19 -15.14
N GLN A 142 7.80 13.55 -14.81
CA GLN A 142 8.41 12.52 -15.65
C GLN A 142 7.53 11.27 -15.76
N ALA A 143 6.91 10.84 -14.66
CA ALA A 143 5.98 9.72 -14.65
C ALA A 143 4.78 9.99 -15.57
N SER A 144 4.19 11.18 -15.49
CA SER A 144 3.08 11.60 -16.34
C SER A 144 3.45 11.68 -17.82
N ALA A 145 4.62 12.21 -18.14
CA ALA A 145 5.13 12.24 -19.51
C ALA A 145 5.28 10.82 -20.09
N LYS A 146 5.92 9.90 -19.33
CA LYS A 146 6.09 8.49 -19.73
C LYS A 146 4.75 7.77 -19.89
N PHE A 147 3.80 8.04 -19.00
CA PHE A 147 2.47 7.45 -19.06
C PHE A 147 1.73 7.86 -20.33
N ARG A 148 1.81 9.14 -20.71
CA ARG A 148 1.22 9.65 -21.97
C ARG A 148 1.85 9.04 -23.20
N GLU A 149 3.18 8.97 -23.23
CA GLU A 149 3.93 8.35 -24.34
C GLU A 149 3.53 6.88 -24.51
N TRP A 150 3.45 6.15 -23.40
CA TRP A 150 2.99 4.77 -23.42
C TRP A 150 1.55 4.64 -23.93
N LEU A 151 0.62 5.48 -23.47
CA LEU A 151 -0.78 5.47 -23.93
C LEU A 151 -0.94 5.82 -25.40
N SER A 152 -0.18 6.80 -25.90
CA SER A 152 -0.26 7.23 -27.30
C SER A 152 0.21 6.11 -28.25
N SER A 153 1.19 5.31 -27.83
CA SER A 153 1.70 4.15 -28.57
C SER A 153 0.69 3.00 -28.74
N ARG A 154 -0.40 2.97 -27.97
CA ARG A 154 -1.42 1.91 -28.03
C ARG A 154 -2.41 2.20 -29.16
N TRP A 155 -2.33 1.39 -30.22
CA TRP A 155 -3.20 1.50 -31.39
C TRP A 155 -4.68 1.26 -31.04
N PHE A 156 -4.95 0.29 -30.15
CA PHE A 156 -6.31 -0.05 -29.71
C PHE A 156 -6.76 0.67 -28.43
N ALA A 157 -6.01 1.65 -27.92
CA ALA A 157 -6.46 2.39 -26.75
C ALA A 157 -7.65 3.29 -27.11
N PRO A 158 -8.77 3.24 -26.37
CA PRO A 158 -9.93 4.10 -26.59
C PRO A 158 -9.53 5.58 -26.58
N SER A 159 -10.14 6.38 -27.46
CA SER A 159 -9.87 7.83 -27.53
C SER A 159 -10.18 8.54 -26.22
N ASP A 160 -11.22 8.09 -25.50
CA ASP A 160 -11.57 8.62 -24.18
C ASP A 160 -10.46 8.40 -23.16
N LEU A 161 -9.79 7.24 -23.15
CA LEU A 161 -8.68 6.96 -22.26
C LEU A 161 -7.50 7.92 -22.50
N LYS A 162 -7.20 8.22 -23.77
CA LYS A 162 -6.17 9.19 -24.14
C LYS A 162 -6.56 10.61 -23.70
N ARG A 163 -7.85 10.97 -23.78
CA ARG A 163 -8.37 12.25 -23.29
C ARG A 163 -8.26 12.36 -21.77
N TYR A 164 -8.69 11.36 -21.02
CA TYR A 164 -8.57 11.34 -19.54
C TYR A 164 -7.12 11.47 -19.07
N ALA A 165 -6.16 10.81 -19.74
CA ALA A 165 -4.74 10.94 -19.40
C ALA A 165 -4.10 12.29 -19.78
N SER A 166 -4.76 13.07 -20.64
CA SER A 166 -4.26 14.36 -21.15
C SER A 166 -4.74 15.57 -20.34
N MET A 167 -5.65 15.39 -19.38
CA MET A 167 -6.27 16.48 -18.60
C MET A 167 -5.45 16.94 -17.37
N GLU A 168 -4.12 16.73 -17.34
CA GLU A 168 -3.28 17.38 -16.31
C GLU A 168 -3.31 18.89 -16.50
N GLY A 169 -4.07 19.58 -15.66
CA GLY A 169 -4.19 21.05 -15.68
C GLY A 169 -5.58 21.53 -15.28
N ASP A 170 -6.60 20.67 -15.32
CA ASP A 170 -7.94 20.97 -14.83
C ASP A 170 -8.01 20.78 -13.31
N GLU A 171 -8.60 21.71 -12.57
CA GLU A 171 -8.82 21.59 -11.11
C GLU A 171 -9.63 20.32 -10.76
N ALA A 172 -10.47 19.88 -11.70
CA ALA A 172 -11.19 18.61 -11.64
C ALA A 172 -10.27 17.37 -11.67
N TYR A 173 -9.10 17.45 -12.34
CA TYR A 173 -8.12 16.36 -12.42
C TYR A 173 -7.22 16.28 -11.17
N LYS A 174 -6.92 17.40 -10.52
CA LYS A 174 -6.29 17.42 -9.20
C LYS A 174 -7.21 16.84 -8.12
N SER A 175 -8.51 17.06 -8.23
CA SER A 175 -9.52 16.52 -7.31
C SER A 175 -9.92 15.07 -7.61
N ALA A 176 -9.65 14.56 -8.81
CA ALA A 176 -9.88 13.15 -9.20
C ALA A 176 -8.63 12.24 -9.11
N GLY A 177 -7.58 12.67 -8.40
CA GLY A 177 -6.43 11.81 -8.07
C GLY A 177 -5.53 11.46 -9.26
N GLY A 178 -4.91 12.47 -9.89
CA GLY A 178 -3.81 12.27 -10.85
C GLY A 178 -2.72 11.30 -10.35
N LEU A 179 -1.73 10.96 -11.19
CA LEU A 179 -0.69 9.95 -10.88
C LEU A 179 -0.14 10.07 -9.45
N ALA A 180 -0.52 9.12 -8.61
CA ALA A 180 -0.13 9.04 -7.21
C ALA A 180 1.08 8.11 -7.06
N GLY A 181 2.05 8.52 -6.25
CA GLY A 181 3.13 7.64 -5.82
C GLY A 181 2.61 6.66 -4.78
N LEU A 182 2.74 5.36 -5.05
CA LEU A 182 2.38 4.29 -4.12
C LEU A 182 3.56 3.34 -3.95
N TYR A 183 3.86 2.96 -2.70
CA TYR A 183 4.77 1.86 -2.42
C TYR A 183 4.00 0.55 -2.50
N LEU A 184 4.41 -0.32 -3.42
CA LEU A 184 3.89 -1.67 -3.51
C LEU A 184 4.89 -2.61 -2.82
N PRO A 185 4.49 -3.34 -1.77
CA PRO A 185 5.35 -4.36 -1.19
C PRO A 185 5.55 -5.47 -2.22
N TYR A 186 6.80 -5.89 -2.40
CA TYR A 186 7.17 -7.03 -3.22
C TYR A 186 7.92 -8.02 -2.35
N TRP A 187 7.61 -9.30 -2.55
CA TRP A 187 8.27 -10.41 -1.88
C TRP A 187 8.84 -11.33 -2.94
N THR A 188 10.09 -11.72 -2.77
CA THR A 188 10.75 -12.74 -3.59
C THR A 188 10.67 -14.06 -2.85
N TYR A 189 10.40 -15.14 -3.58
CA TYR A 189 10.35 -16.49 -3.04
C TYR A 189 11.02 -17.43 -4.03
N ASP A 190 11.81 -18.35 -3.51
CA ASP A 190 12.28 -19.49 -4.26
C ASP A 190 11.25 -20.61 -4.24
N ALA A 191 10.89 -21.10 -5.43
CA ALA A 191 9.96 -22.21 -5.59
C ALA A 191 10.62 -23.32 -6.40
N ARG A 192 10.84 -24.48 -5.77
CA ARG A 192 11.18 -25.72 -6.46
C ARG A 192 9.92 -26.57 -6.60
N SER A 193 9.35 -26.60 -7.80
CA SER A 193 8.17 -27.42 -8.11
C SER A 193 8.52 -28.57 -9.05
N THR A 194 7.80 -29.68 -8.91
CA THR A 194 7.83 -30.81 -9.85
C THR A 194 6.39 -31.14 -10.20
N THR A 195 6.04 -30.96 -11.47
CA THR A 195 4.67 -31.16 -11.95
C THR A 195 4.64 -32.25 -13.00
N PRO A 196 4.07 -33.44 -12.71
CA PRO A 196 3.75 -34.39 -13.76
C PRO A 196 2.59 -33.85 -14.60
N TYR A 197 2.70 -33.89 -15.92
CA TYR A 197 1.60 -33.54 -16.82
C TYR A 197 1.43 -34.60 -17.90
N THR A 198 0.20 -34.80 -18.35
CA THR A 198 -0.14 -35.58 -19.54
C THR A 198 -0.97 -34.68 -20.45
N GLY A 199 -0.54 -34.52 -21.70
CA GLY A 199 -1.23 -33.69 -22.68
C GLY A 199 -1.70 -34.52 -23.87
N GLN A 200 -2.79 -34.09 -24.50
CA GLN A 200 -3.17 -34.54 -25.83
C GLN A 200 -2.86 -33.41 -26.82
N ARG A 201 -2.38 -33.78 -28.01
CA ARG A 201 -2.16 -32.85 -29.12
C ARG A 201 -3.26 -33.09 -30.15
N GLY A 202 -3.81 -32.01 -30.71
CA GLY A 202 -4.64 -32.13 -31.91
C GLY A 202 -3.77 -32.49 -33.10
N ASP A 203 -4.09 -33.59 -33.77
CA ASP A 203 -3.53 -33.87 -35.09
C ASP A 203 -4.49 -33.31 -36.16
N ASP A 204 -3.94 -32.72 -37.22
CA ASP A 204 -4.74 -32.25 -38.35
C ASP A 204 -5.54 -33.42 -38.92
N TYR A 205 -6.86 -33.26 -39.03
CA TYR A 205 -7.70 -34.22 -39.73
C TYR A 205 -8.55 -33.51 -40.76
N TYR A 206 -8.63 -34.13 -41.94
CA TYR A 206 -9.43 -33.66 -43.05
C TYR A 206 -10.59 -34.63 -43.25
N VAL A 207 -11.80 -34.09 -43.40
CA VAL A 207 -12.99 -34.87 -43.78
C VAL A 207 -13.53 -34.35 -45.10
N THR A 208 -13.83 -35.28 -46.01
CA THR A 208 -14.57 -34.96 -47.22
C THR A 208 -16.04 -34.79 -46.87
N VAL A 209 -16.59 -33.60 -47.13
CA VAL A 209 -18.03 -33.32 -46.96
C VAL A 209 -18.72 -33.28 -48.32
N PRO A 210 -19.77 -34.09 -48.56
CA PRO A 210 -20.53 -34.02 -49.79
C PRO A 210 -21.30 -32.69 -49.85
N THR A 211 -21.18 -31.97 -50.96
CA THR A 211 -21.94 -30.74 -51.22
C THR A 211 -22.94 -30.99 -52.33
N THR A 212 -24.23 -30.81 -52.07
CA THR A 212 -25.28 -30.84 -53.09
C THR A 212 -25.28 -29.52 -53.84
N VAL A 213 -24.97 -29.55 -55.13
CA VAL A 213 -25.10 -28.38 -56.02
C VAL A 213 -26.45 -28.50 -56.73
N MET A 214 -27.35 -27.52 -56.51
CA MET A 214 -28.59 -27.43 -57.29
C MET A 214 -28.27 -26.72 -58.62
N VAL A 215 -28.58 -27.39 -59.73
CA VAL A 215 -28.49 -26.88 -61.11
C VAL A 215 -29.88 -26.50 -61.58
#